data_AF-A0A448IRU2-F1
#
_entry.id   AF-A0A448IRU2-F1
#
_cell.length_a   1.000
_cell.length_b   1.000
_cell.length_c   1.000
_cell.angle_alpha   90.00
_cell.angle_beta   90.00
_cell.angle_gamma   90.00
#
_symmetry.space_group_name_H-M   'P 1'
#
loop_
_entity.id
_entity.type
_entity.pdbx_description
1 polymer ?
#
loop_
_entity_poly.entity_id
_entity_poly.type
_entity_poly.pdbx_seq_one_letter_code
_entity_poly.pdbx_strand_id
1 'polypeptide(L)'
;MQILILTHVDDRERDGIHYVHHPYRGAFGILVTVEIVWRQRYTDRLRSVQVGWDDTEAGAPCFPPHWEPAPDDLHLLRIATAYGACPPGEYVYRRPPRDVEHSRYVELLAEESTFDFTGQHRQLLTALRWEMTDPYTDEEVPGANPKRPYGDFTFYQLEIALALGLIPAQKPADHDPMTPQIVEAMTALHDQMQPALQVFLQRFHLPEGQAFAGEDWGGWTPCES
;
A
#
# COMPACT_ATOMS: atom_id res chain seq x y z
N MET A 1 28.41 -42.30 -12.18
CA MET A 1 28.49 -41.49 -10.95
C MET A 1 27.53 -40.32 -11.11
N GLN A 2 26.26 -40.52 -10.75
CA GLN A 2 25.24 -39.47 -10.74
C GLN A 2 25.32 -38.80 -9.37
N ILE A 3 25.65 -37.50 -9.36
CA ILE A 3 25.66 -36.70 -8.15
C ILE A 3 24.20 -36.36 -7.83
N LEU A 4 23.68 -37.00 -6.78
CA LEU A 4 22.41 -36.67 -6.18
C LEU A 4 22.62 -35.36 -5.39
N ILE A 5 22.28 -34.21 -5.96
CA ILE A 5 22.22 -32.96 -5.19
C ILE A 5 20.85 -32.95 -4.50
N LEU A 6 20.83 -33.40 -3.25
CA LEU A 6 19.73 -33.16 -2.32
C LEU A 6 19.67 -31.65 -2.05
N THR A 7 18.86 -30.91 -2.80
CA THR A 7 18.49 -29.54 -2.43
C THR A 7 17.51 -29.63 -1.28
N HIS A 8 17.99 -29.26 -0.09
CA HIS A 8 17.18 -29.09 1.12
C HIS A 8 16.17 -27.96 0.85
N VAL A 9 14.89 -28.30 0.74
CA VAL A 9 13.78 -27.35 0.73
C VAL A 9 13.59 -26.93 2.18
N ASP A 10 14.02 -25.72 2.51
CA ASP A 10 13.78 -25.12 3.83
C ASP A 10 12.38 -24.50 3.78
N ASP A 11 11.35 -25.35 3.85
CA ASP A 11 9.95 -24.94 4.03
C ASP A 11 9.83 -24.36 5.45
N ARG A 12 10.18 -23.09 5.61
CA ARG A 12 9.98 -22.38 6.87
C ARG A 12 8.53 -21.91 6.93
N GLU A 13 7.68 -22.74 7.50
CA GLU A 13 6.38 -22.29 8.00
C GLU A 13 6.63 -21.35 9.19
N ARG A 14 6.52 -20.04 8.94
CA ARG A 14 6.44 -19.05 10.01
C ARG A 14 5.02 -18.53 10.03
N ASP A 15 4.32 -18.82 11.11
CA ASP A 15 3.04 -18.16 11.39
C ASP A 15 2.05 -18.17 10.20
N GLY A 16 1.84 -19.31 9.53
CA GLY A 16 0.82 -19.42 8.47
C GLY A 16 1.16 -18.72 7.16
N ILE A 17 2.42 -18.34 6.99
CA ILE A 17 2.99 -17.88 5.73
C ILE A 17 3.95 -18.96 5.26
N HIS A 18 3.72 -19.42 4.02
CA HIS A 18 4.48 -20.49 3.41
C HIS A 18 5.36 -19.88 2.31
N TYR A 19 6.67 -19.90 2.53
CA TYR A 19 7.64 -19.50 1.51
C TYR A 19 7.98 -20.71 0.66
N VAL A 20 7.49 -20.72 -0.58
CA VAL A 20 7.80 -21.77 -1.55
C VAL A 20 8.94 -21.29 -2.43
N HIS A 21 10.12 -21.86 -2.22
CA HIS A 21 11.27 -21.62 -3.09
C HIS A 21 11.12 -22.46 -4.36
N HIS A 22 10.74 -21.84 -5.47
CA HIS A 22 10.73 -22.53 -6.76
C HIS A 22 12.16 -22.52 -7.35
N PRO A 23 12.76 -23.69 -7.61
CA PRO A 23 14.09 -23.78 -8.24
C PRO A 23 13.98 -23.55 -9.75
N TYR A 24 13.50 -22.38 -10.18
CA TYR A 24 13.64 -21.98 -11.58
C TYR A 24 14.99 -21.29 -11.77
N ARG A 25 15.95 -21.99 -12.40
CA ARG A 25 17.17 -21.38 -12.95
C ARG A 25 16.85 -20.68 -14.27
N GLY A 26 16.17 -19.54 -14.20
CA GLY A 26 16.19 -18.53 -15.26
C GLY A 26 17.37 -17.57 -15.07
N ALA A 27 17.66 -16.73 -16.06
CA ALA A 27 18.80 -15.80 -16.05
C ALA A 27 18.79 -14.73 -14.93
N PHE A 28 17.78 -14.74 -14.03
CA PHE A 28 17.49 -13.69 -13.07
C PHE A 28 17.43 -14.13 -11.59
N GLY A 29 17.84 -15.36 -11.25
CA GLY A 29 17.90 -15.81 -9.84
C GLY A 29 16.73 -16.69 -9.40
N ILE A 30 16.70 -17.03 -8.10
CA ILE A 30 15.66 -17.88 -7.48
C ILE A 30 14.41 -17.03 -7.26
N LEU A 31 13.28 -17.43 -7.85
CA LEU A 31 11.97 -16.84 -7.56
C LEU A 31 11.44 -17.47 -6.26
N VAL A 32 11.15 -16.62 -5.28
CA VAL A 32 10.47 -17.03 -4.05
C VAL A 32 9.00 -16.66 -4.22
N THR A 33 8.15 -17.68 -4.25
CA THR A 33 6.71 -17.49 -4.19
C THR A 33 6.32 -17.53 -2.73
N VAL A 34 5.57 -16.52 -2.29
CA VAL A 34 5.07 -16.43 -0.93
C VAL A 34 3.58 -16.70 -0.97
N GLU A 35 3.13 -17.61 -0.11
CA GLU A 35 1.72 -17.87 0.13
C GLU A 35 1.31 -17.37 1.52
N ILE A 36 0.26 -16.56 1.58
CA ILE A 36 -0.30 -16.04 2.82
C ILE A 36 -1.76 -16.48 2.91
N VAL A 37 -2.09 -17.29 3.91
CA VAL A 37 -3.48 -17.56 4.30
C VAL A 37 -3.91 -16.47 5.26
N TRP A 38 -4.88 -15.64 4.86
CA TRP A 38 -5.31 -14.50 5.66
C TRP A 38 -5.90 -14.94 7.01
N ARG A 39 -5.42 -14.36 8.11
CA ARG A 39 -5.85 -14.66 9.49
C ARG A 39 -6.33 -13.40 10.18
N GLN A 40 -7.22 -13.54 11.16
CA GLN A 40 -7.75 -12.40 11.92
C GLN A 40 -6.65 -11.54 12.55
N ARG A 41 -5.54 -12.14 13.01
CA ARG A 41 -4.39 -11.42 13.56
C ARG A 41 -3.74 -10.43 12.59
N TYR A 42 -3.79 -10.69 11.27
CA TYR A 42 -3.26 -9.76 10.28
C TYR A 42 -4.17 -8.56 10.11
N THR A 43 -5.49 -8.78 10.13
CA THR A 43 -6.49 -7.72 10.22
C THR A 43 -6.26 -6.87 11.46
N ASP A 44 -6.11 -7.49 12.63
CA ASP A 44 -5.92 -6.78 13.89
C ASP A 44 -4.61 -5.99 13.93
N ARG A 45 -3.53 -6.56 13.37
CA ARG A 45 -2.24 -5.89 13.22
C ARG A 45 -2.37 -4.64 12.35
N LEU A 46 -2.95 -4.74 11.16
CA LEU A 46 -3.16 -3.57 10.29
C LEU A 46 -4.09 -2.51 10.92
N ARG A 47 -5.11 -2.94 11.66
CA ARG A 47 -6.03 -2.02 12.37
C ARG A 47 -5.37 -1.21 13.49
N SER A 48 -4.25 -1.67 14.03
CA SER A 48 -3.50 -0.95 15.06
C SER A 48 -2.64 0.20 14.52
N VAL A 49 -2.42 0.25 13.20
CA VAL A 49 -1.58 1.26 12.57
C VAL A 49 -2.22 2.64 12.67
N GLN A 50 -1.46 3.61 13.21
CA GLN A 50 -1.78 5.03 13.13
C GLN A 50 -0.94 5.61 11.99
N VAL A 51 -1.58 5.90 10.87
CA VAL A 51 -0.88 6.15 9.60
C VAL A 51 -0.18 7.50 9.61
N GLY A 52 1.14 7.49 9.42
CA GLY A 52 1.96 8.68 9.26
C GLY A 52 2.02 9.17 7.82
N TRP A 53 2.94 10.10 7.61
CA TRP A 53 3.26 10.67 6.31
C TRP A 53 4.78 10.66 6.16
N ASP A 54 5.27 10.18 5.03
CA ASP A 54 6.64 10.41 4.59
C ASP A 54 6.61 11.73 3.83
N ASP A 55 7.27 12.78 4.32
CA ASP A 55 7.25 14.10 3.68
C ASP A 55 8.23 14.27 2.50
N THR A 56 8.97 13.20 2.16
CA THR A 56 9.98 13.22 1.10
C THR A 56 9.35 13.52 -0.26
N GLU A 57 9.88 14.52 -0.98
CA GLU A 57 9.50 14.83 -2.37
C GLU A 57 8.00 15.18 -2.55
N ALA A 58 7.17 14.24 -3.03
CA ALA A 58 5.73 14.44 -3.15
C ALA A 58 5.00 14.17 -1.83
N GLY A 59 5.62 13.33 -0.99
CA GLY A 59 5.08 12.75 0.20
C GLY A 59 4.13 11.58 -0.06
N ALA A 60 3.91 10.75 0.95
CA ALA A 60 3.03 9.59 0.85
C ALA A 60 2.64 9.02 2.23
N PRO A 61 1.51 8.29 2.35
CA PRO A 61 1.16 7.63 3.59
C PRO A 61 2.11 6.46 3.90
N CYS A 62 2.53 6.37 5.16
CA CYS A 62 3.42 5.31 5.66
C CYS A 62 3.02 4.87 7.08
N PHE A 63 3.64 3.81 7.57
CA PHE A 63 3.49 3.38 8.96
C PHE A 63 4.24 4.36 9.90
N PRO A 64 3.84 4.45 11.19
CA PRO A 64 4.40 5.44 12.11
C PRO A 64 5.85 5.10 12.53
N PRO A 65 6.62 6.08 13.06
CA PRO A 65 8.04 5.89 13.40
C PRO A 65 8.32 4.85 14.48
N HIS A 66 7.34 4.59 15.35
CA HIS A 66 7.48 3.61 16.43
C HIS A 66 6.92 2.23 16.07
N TRP A 67 6.63 2.00 14.79
CA TRP A 67 6.15 0.71 14.33
C TRP A 67 7.31 -0.29 14.28
N GLU A 68 7.24 -1.36 15.07
CA GLU A 68 8.18 -2.49 14.94
C GLU A 68 7.81 -3.32 13.70
N PRO A 69 8.59 -3.24 12.59
CA PRO A 69 8.23 -3.91 11.35
C PRO A 69 8.33 -5.43 11.50
N ALA A 70 7.25 -6.12 11.16
CA ALA A 70 7.28 -7.55 10.91
C ALA A 70 7.62 -7.78 9.43
N PRO A 71 8.32 -8.88 9.09
CA PRO A 71 8.70 -9.18 7.71
C PRO A 71 7.55 -9.12 6.71
N ASP A 72 6.33 -9.44 7.16
CA ASP A 72 5.16 -9.59 6.30
C ASP A 72 4.30 -8.32 6.19
N ASP A 73 4.56 -7.26 6.96
CA ASP A 73 3.67 -6.10 7.01
C ASP A 73 3.43 -5.47 5.65
N LEU A 74 4.49 -5.38 4.85
CA LEU A 74 4.40 -4.87 3.48
C LEU A 74 3.51 -5.76 2.60
N HIS A 75 3.60 -7.08 2.75
CA HIS A 75 2.75 -8.02 2.03
C HIS A 75 1.29 -7.92 2.49
N LEU A 76 1.06 -7.84 3.79
CA LEU A 76 -0.28 -7.66 4.37
C LEU A 76 -0.91 -6.36 3.88
N LEU A 77 -0.15 -5.26 3.84
CA LEU A 77 -0.60 -3.97 3.33
C LEU A 77 -0.96 -4.04 1.83
N ARG A 78 -0.10 -4.66 1.01
CA ARG A 78 -0.35 -4.88 -0.43
C ARG A 78 -1.62 -5.71 -0.66
N ILE A 79 -1.77 -6.83 0.04
CA ILE A 79 -2.95 -7.70 -0.07
C ILE A 79 -4.20 -6.95 0.39
N ALA A 80 -4.17 -6.32 1.56
CA ALA A 80 -5.31 -5.61 2.11
C ALA A 80 -5.76 -4.50 1.16
N THR A 81 -4.86 -3.64 0.69
CA THR A 81 -5.20 -2.52 -0.20
C THR A 81 -5.67 -2.99 -1.58
N ALA A 82 -5.18 -4.13 -2.09
CA ALA A 82 -5.65 -4.72 -3.34
C ALA A 82 -7.04 -5.37 -3.20
N TYR A 83 -7.27 -6.17 -2.15
CA TYR A 83 -8.42 -7.09 -2.07
C TYR A 83 -9.44 -6.78 -0.97
N GLY A 84 -9.06 -5.97 0.02
CA GLY A 84 -9.93 -5.57 1.11
C GLY A 84 -11.09 -4.68 0.62
N ALA A 85 -12.28 -4.95 1.17
CA ALA A 85 -13.47 -4.15 0.92
C ALA A 85 -13.67 -3.12 2.05
N CYS A 86 -13.84 -1.85 1.68
CA CYS A 86 -14.26 -0.77 2.57
C CYS A 86 -15.26 0.10 1.81
N PRO A 87 -16.54 0.14 2.21
CA PRO A 87 -17.54 0.93 1.50
C PRO A 87 -17.27 2.44 1.67
N PRO A 88 -17.59 3.27 0.67
CA PRO A 88 -17.60 4.71 0.84
C PRO A 88 -18.52 5.16 1.98
N GLY A 89 -18.17 6.27 2.63
CA GLY A 89 -18.99 6.87 3.68
C GLY A 89 -18.19 7.74 4.64
N GLU A 90 -18.93 8.33 5.59
CA GLU A 90 -18.35 9.13 6.65
C GLU A 90 -17.83 8.24 7.78
N TYR A 91 -16.56 8.42 8.14
CA TYR A 91 -15.92 7.70 9.22
C TYR A 91 -15.31 8.67 10.22
N VAL A 92 -15.33 8.29 11.50
CA VAL A 92 -14.54 8.98 12.52
C VAL A 92 -13.07 8.78 12.19
N TYR A 93 -12.34 9.89 12.06
CA TYR A 93 -10.91 9.93 11.89
C TYR A 93 -10.27 10.57 13.12
N ARG A 94 -9.25 9.89 13.66
CA ARG A 94 -8.41 10.41 14.74
C ARG A 94 -7.04 10.71 14.18
N ARG A 95 -6.60 11.95 14.31
CA ARG A 95 -5.28 12.36 13.86
C ARG A 95 -4.20 11.61 14.65
N PRO A 96 -3.15 11.09 13.99
CA PRO A 96 -1.99 10.54 14.67
C PRO A 96 -1.36 11.54 15.66
N PRO A 97 -0.62 11.07 16.67
CA PRO A 97 0.18 11.87 17.57
C PRO A 97 1.10 12.86 16.84
N ARG A 98 1.53 13.91 17.55
CA ARG A 98 2.32 15.02 16.98
C ARG A 98 3.75 14.65 16.59
N ASP A 99 4.25 13.55 17.12
CA ASP A 99 5.55 12.95 16.79
C ASP A 99 5.49 12.10 15.52
N VAL A 100 4.31 11.99 14.90
CA VAL A 100 4.12 11.42 13.56
C VAL A 100 3.92 12.56 12.57
N GLU A 101 4.60 12.51 11.44
CA GLU A 101 4.45 13.50 10.36
C GLU A 101 3.05 13.43 9.71
N HIS A 102 2.54 14.60 9.31
CA HIS A 102 1.20 14.79 8.77
C HIS A 102 1.26 15.38 7.37
N SER A 103 0.40 14.88 6.49
CA SER A 103 0.05 15.55 5.24
C SER A 103 -0.54 16.95 5.50
N ARG A 104 -0.43 17.83 4.51
CA ARG A 104 -1.00 19.20 4.57
C ARG A 104 -2.49 19.22 4.90
N TYR A 105 -3.24 18.21 4.46
CA TYR A 105 -4.67 18.08 4.80
C TYR A 105 -4.87 17.79 6.29
N VAL A 106 -4.09 16.87 6.86
CA VAL A 106 -4.21 16.44 8.26
C VAL A 106 -3.75 17.53 9.25
N GLU A 107 -2.78 18.35 8.88
CA GLU A 107 -2.35 19.51 9.69
C GLU A 107 -3.51 20.46 10.01
N LEU A 108 -4.49 20.57 9.11
CA LEU A 108 -5.65 21.46 9.22
C LEU A 108 -6.82 20.84 10.00
N LEU A 109 -6.77 19.54 10.29
CA LEU A 109 -7.85 18.84 10.99
C LEU A 109 -7.76 19.02 12.51
N ALA A 110 -8.93 18.92 13.16
CA ALA A 110 -9.00 18.70 14.60
C ALA A 110 -8.45 17.31 14.96
N GLU A 111 -8.15 17.09 16.25
CA GLU A 111 -7.64 15.79 16.75
C GLU A 111 -8.60 14.63 16.47
N GLU A 112 -9.90 14.88 16.54
CA GLU A 112 -10.94 13.97 16.08
C GLU A 112 -11.87 14.73 15.11
N SER A 113 -12.14 14.14 13.96
CA SER A 113 -12.98 14.71 12.92
C SER A 113 -13.74 13.63 12.16
N THR A 114 -14.63 14.04 11.26
CA THR A 114 -15.28 13.12 10.31
C THR A 114 -14.54 13.22 8.97
N PHE A 115 -14.19 12.07 8.40
CA PHE A 115 -13.56 11.94 7.10
C PHE A 115 -14.51 11.24 6.13
N ASP A 116 -14.76 11.87 4.98
CA ASP A 116 -15.54 11.27 3.89
C ASP A 116 -14.64 10.35 3.04
N PHE A 117 -14.72 9.05 3.26
CA PHE A 117 -13.99 8.07 2.47
C PHE A 117 -14.76 7.78 1.18
N THR A 118 -14.20 8.13 0.03
CA THR A 118 -14.89 8.04 -1.27
C THR A 118 -14.42 6.84 -2.10
N GLY A 119 -15.11 6.57 -3.21
CA GLY A 119 -14.65 5.60 -4.20
C GLY A 119 -13.29 5.96 -4.82
N GLN A 120 -12.97 7.25 -4.94
CA GLN A 120 -11.67 7.71 -5.44
C GLN A 120 -10.55 7.35 -4.47
N HIS A 121 -10.77 7.53 -3.16
CA HIS A 121 -9.83 7.07 -2.13
C HIS A 121 -9.59 5.56 -2.24
N ARG A 122 -10.65 4.76 -2.36
CA ARG A 122 -10.52 3.30 -2.52
C ARG A 122 -9.72 2.92 -3.76
N GLN A 123 -9.98 3.58 -4.89
CA GLN A 123 -9.28 3.34 -6.15
C GLN A 123 -7.78 3.69 -6.02
N LEU A 124 -7.45 4.83 -5.42
CA LEU A 124 -6.06 5.23 -5.21
C LEU A 124 -5.31 4.33 -4.25
N LEU A 125 -5.96 3.77 -3.22
CA LEU A 125 -5.31 2.77 -2.36
C LEU A 125 -4.83 1.54 -3.14
N THR A 126 -5.52 1.12 -4.21
CA THR A 126 -5.04 0.05 -5.10
C THR A 126 -3.89 0.47 -6.00
N ALA A 127 -3.78 1.77 -6.31
CA ALA A 127 -2.77 2.32 -7.20
C ALA A 127 -1.48 2.70 -6.48
N LEU A 128 -1.49 2.78 -5.15
CA LEU A 128 -0.32 3.14 -4.37
C LEU A 128 0.80 2.10 -4.53
N ARG A 129 2.02 2.60 -4.75
CA ARG A 129 3.23 1.79 -4.87
C ARG A 129 3.82 1.54 -3.49
N TRP A 130 3.44 0.42 -2.89
CA TRP A 130 3.91 0.00 -1.57
C TRP A 130 5.33 -0.56 -1.59
N GLU A 131 6.19 -0.04 -0.72
CA GLU A 131 7.56 -0.49 -0.48
C GLU A 131 7.94 -0.34 1.00
N MET A 132 9.13 -0.81 1.37
CA MET A 132 9.76 -0.37 2.61
C MET A 132 10.34 1.02 2.34
N THR A 133 9.94 2.01 3.13
CA THR A 133 10.41 3.40 3.04
C THR A 133 11.20 3.75 4.29
N ASP A 134 12.14 4.69 4.21
CA ASP A 134 12.95 5.18 5.32
C ASP A 134 12.60 6.65 5.64
N PRO A 135 11.36 6.95 6.04
CA PRO A 135 10.93 8.33 6.33
C PRO A 135 11.55 8.87 7.61
N TYR A 136 11.97 7.98 8.52
CA TYR A 136 12.50 8.33 9.83
C TYR A 136 13.95 7.90 9.89
N THR A 137 14.81 8.69 10.54
CA THR A 137 16.20 8.28 10.73
C THR A 137 16.22 6.97 11.52
N ASP A 138 16.72 5.89 10.91
CA ASP A 138 17.23 4.64 11.50
C ASP A 138 16.43 3.35 11.22
N GLU A 139 15.19 3.39 10.73
CA GLU A 139 14.41 2.16 10.45
C GLU A 139 13.45 2.29 9.25
N GLU A 140 13.51 1.29 8.35
CA GLU A 140 12.54 1.18 7.26
C GLU A 140 11.18 0.70 7.76
N VAL A 141 10.11 1.35 7.30
CA VAL A 141 8.72 0.99 7.61
C VAL A 141 7.91 0.75 6.32
N PRO A 142 6.82 -0.03 6.36
CA PRO A 142 5.92 -0.14 5.22
C PRO A 142 5.29 1.23 4.87
N GLY A 143 5.40 1.63 3.61
CA GLY A 143 4.85 2.89 3.12
C GLY A 143 4.67 2.93 1.61
N ALA A 144 3.98 3.94 1.11
CA ALA A 144 3.96 4.19 -0.32
C ALA A 144 5.20 5.00 -0.73
N ASN A 145 5.74 4.75 -1.93
CA ASN A 145 6.92 5.46 -2.44
C ASN A 145 6.66 6.98 -2.45
N PRO A 146 7.41 7.78 -1.68
CA PRO A 146 7.09 9.20 -1.49
C PRO A 146 7.49 10.08 -2.69
N LYS A 147 8.34 9.56 -3.58
CA LYS A 147 8.74 10.25 -4.82
C LYS A 147 7.81 9.96 -6.00
N ARG A 148 7.24 8.74 -6.04
CA ARG A 148 6.40 8.21 -7.12
C ARG A 148 5.29 7.32 -6.54
N PRO A 149 4.30 7.93 -5.85
CA PRO A 149 3.34 7.17 -5.06
C PRO A 149 2.37 6.32 -5.89
N TYR A 150 2.09 6.64 -7.15
CA TYR A 150 1.05 5.99 -7.96
C TYR A 150 1.55 5.32 -9.25
N GLY A 151 2.87 5.27 -9.46
CA GLY A 151 3.43 4.77 -10.72
C GLY A 151 4.88 5.16 -10.92
N ASP A 152 5.25 5.49 -12.15
CA ASP A 152 6.63 5.74 -12.55
C ASP A 152 6.95 7.24 -12.71
N PHE A 153 5.93 8.09 -12.76
CA PHE A 153 6.11 9.53 -12.92
C PHE A 153 6.18 10.26 -11.57
N THR A 154 7.08 11.24 -11.48
CA THR A 154 7.17 12.16 -10.33
C THR A 154 6.06 13.20 -10.35
N PHE A 155 5.46 13.47 -11.52
CA PHE A 155 4.26 14.30 -11.62
C PHE A 155 3.03 13.47 -11.23
N TYR A 156 2.92 13.19 -9.94
CA TYR A 156 1.94 12.24 -9.38
C TYR A 156 0.49 12.61 -9.71
N GLN A 157 0.16 13.88 -9.91
CA GLN A 157 -1.18 14.31 -10.29
C GLN A 157 -1.63 13.69 -11.62
N LEU A 158 -0.69 13.47 -12.55
CA LEU A 158 -0.97 12.79 -13.81
C LEU A 158 -1.39 11.33 -13.57
N GLU A 159 -0.64 10.61 -12.72
CA GLU A 159 -0.91 9.21 -12.39
C GLU A 159 -2.24 9.05 -11.65
N ILE A 160 -2.57 9.96 -10.71
CA ILE A 160 -3.87 9.99 -10.06
C ILE A 160 -4.98 10.21 -11.10
N ALA A 161 -4.84 11.21 -11.98
CA ALA A 161 -5.85 11.52 -12.98
C ALA A 161 -6.06 10.36 -13.99
N LEU A 162 -4.98 9.67 -14.39
CA LEU A 162 -5.04 8.46 -15.21
C LEU A 162 -5.72 7.31 -14.47
N ALA A 163 -5.31 7.05 -13.23
CA ALA A 163 -5.85 5.99 -12.40
C ALA A 163 -7.36 6.16 -12.21
N LEU A 164 -7.84 7.39 -12.06
CA LEU A 164 -9.26 7.73 -11.90
C LEU A 164 -10.02 7.89 -13.24
N GLY A 165 -9.35 7.76 -14.39
CA GLY A 165 -9.97 7.92 -15.71
C GLY A 165 -10.45 9.34 -16.02
N LEU A 166 -9.87 10.37 -15.37
CA LEU A 166 -10.22 11.77 -15.56
C LEU A 166 -9.58 12.38 -16.82
N ILE A 167 -8.51 11.76 -17.31
CA ILE A 167 -7.81 12.15 -18.53
C ILE A 167 -7.55 10.92 -19.41
N PRO A 168 -7.41 11.08 -20.74
CA PRO A 168 -7.06 9.98 -21.62
C PRO A 168 -5.61 9.51 -21.40
N ALA A 169 -5.37 8.22 -21.61
CA ALA A 169 -4.02 7.63 -21.55
C ALA A 169 -3.05 8.21 -22.59
N GLN A 170 -3.56 8.76 -23.69
CA GLN A 170 -2.77 9.43 -24.71
C GLN A 170 -3.12 10.91 -24.73
N LYS A 171 -2.09 11.77 -24.69
CA LYS A 171 -2.25 13.22 -24.74
C LYS A 171 -2.92 13.65 -26.06
N PRO A 172 -4.06 14.36 -26.01
CA PRO A 172 -4.65 14.98 -27.20
C PRO A 172 -3.68 15.96 -27.87
N ALA A 173 -3.77 16.08 -29.20
CA ALA A 173 -2.87 16.95 -29.96
C ALA A 173 -3.19 18.45 -29.82
N ASP A 174 -4.42 18.78 -29.43
CA ASP A 174 -4.99 20.13 -29.47
C ASP A 174 -5.06 20.84 -28.11
N HIS A 175 -4.91 20.12 -27.00
CA HIS A 175 -4.93 20.70 -25.65
C HIS A 175 -4.13 19.86 -24.64
N ASP A 176 -3.82 20.47 -23.50
CA ASP A 176 -3.30 19.73 -22.34
C ASP A 176 -4.47 19.18 -21.52
N PRO A 177 -4.55 17.85 -21.32
CA PRO A 177 -5.62 17.28 -20.51
C PRO A 177 -5.43 17.55 -19.01
N MET A 178 -4.20 17.89 -18.56
CA MET A 178 -3.93 18.28 -17.18
C MET A 178 -4.19 19.77 -16.98
N THR A 179 -5.46 20.13 -16.86
CA THR A 179 -5.85 21.50 -16.53
C THR A 179 -5.41 21.90 -15.12
N PRO A 180 -5.23 23.19 -14.81
CA PRO A 180 -4.92 23.64 -13.44
C PRO A 180 -5.91 23.13 -12.40
N GLN A 181 -7.20 23.04 -12.75
CA GLN A 181 -8.24 22.53 -11.86
C GLN A 181 -8.05 21.04 -11.56
N ILE A 182 -7.64 20.24 -12.55
CA ILE A 182 -7.31 18.82 -12.32
C ILE A 182 -6.08 18.72 -11.42
N VAL A 183 -5.02 19.50 -11.69
CA VAL A 183 -3.81 19.49 -10.84
C VAL A 183 -4.15 19.83 -9.39
N GLU A 184 -4.95 20.87 -9.15
CA GLU A 184 -5.39 21.27 -7.82
C GLU A 184 -6.22 20.17 -7.14
N ALA A 185 -7.20 19.60 -7.84
CA ALA A 185 -8.04 18.54 -7.31
C ALA A 185 -7.23 17.27 -6.97
N MET A 186 -6.28 16.87 -7.82
CA MET A 186 -5.44 15.69 -7.57
C MET A 186 -4.44 15.94 -6.44
N THR A 187 -3.97 17.18 -6.27
CA THR A 187 -3.12 17.57 -5.14
C THR A 187 -3.89 17.47 -3.82
N ALA A 188 -5.11 18.01 -3.77
CA ALA A 188 -5.96 17.91 -2.59
C ALA A 188 -6.34 16.45 -2.26
N LEU A 189 -6.60 15.65 -3.29
CA LEU A 189 -6.92 14.23 -3.13
C LEU A 189 -5.71 13.41 -2.64
N HIS A 190 -4.50 13.74 -3.10
CA HIS A 190 -3.27 13.13 -2.62
C HIS A 190 -3.05 13.37 -1.12
N ASP A 191 -3.21 14.62 -0.67
CA ASP A 191 -3.06 14.96 0.76
C ASP A 191 -4.11 14.23 1.63
N GLN A 192 -5.29 13.90 1.08
CA GLN A 192 -6.32 13.11 1.76
C GLN A 192 -5.98 11.61 1.88
N MET A 193 -4.90 11.11 1.26
CA MET A 193 -4.58 9.69 1.30
C MET A 193 -4.08 9.19 2.65
N GLN A 194 -3.55 10.06 3.51
CA GLN A 194 -3.21 9.70 4.90
C GLN A 194 -4.44 9.25 5.70
N PRO A 195 -5.49 10.08 5.86
CA PRO A 195 -6.71 9.64 6.54
C PRO A 195 -7.43 8.53 5.77
N ALA A 196 -7.37 8.52 4.44
CA ALA A 196 -7.96 7.43 3.66
C ALA A 196 -7.35 6.07 3.97
N LEU A 197 -6.00 5.96 4.03
CA LEU A 197 -5.35 4.71 4.41
C LEU A 197 -5.70 4.34 5.86
N GLN A 198 -5.68 5.29 6.79
CA GLN A 198 -6.00 4.96 8.18
C GLN A 198 -7.43 4.44 8.35
N VAL A 199 -8.41 5.14 7.76
CA VAL A 199 -9.81 4.70 7.78
C VAL A 199 -9.95 3.34 7.11
N PHE A 200 -9.29 3.13 5.96
CA PHE A 200 -9.29 1.84 5.30
C PHE A 200 -8.75 0.72 6.20
N LEU A 201 -7.55 0.87 6.78
CA LEU A 201 -6.94 -0.14 7.65
C LEU A 201 -7.81 -0.44 8.87
N GLN A 202 -8.50 0.57 9.41
CA GLN A 202 -9.43 0.39 10.53
C GLN A 202 -10.72 -0.35 10.17
N ARG A 203 -11.15 -0.30 8.90
CA ARG A 203 -12.51 -0.68 8.49
C ARG A 203 -12.60 -1.77 7.43
N PHE A 204 -11.50 -2.11 6.78
CA PHE A 204 -11.54 -3.10 5.70
C PHE A 204 -12.03 -4.45 6.20
N HIS A 205 -12.68 -5.16 5.29
CA HIS A 205 -13.06 -6.55 5.43
C HIS A 205 -12.32 -7.38 4.40
N LEU A 206 -11.62 -8.41 4.87
CA LEU A 206 -11.02 -9.45 4.07
C LEU A 206 -11.30 -10.79 4.78
N PRO A 207 -11.95 -11.77 4.13
CA PRO A 207 -12.32 -13.03 4.78
C PRO A 207 -11.11 -13.78 5.35
N GLU A 208 -11.23 -14.26 6.57
CA GLU A 208 -10.28 -15.21 7.13
C GLU A 208 -10.29 -16.52 6.34
N GLY A 209 -9.10 -17.12 6.18
CA GLY A 209 -8.90 -18.33 5.40
C GLY A 209 -8.70 -18.10 3.91
N GLN A 210 -8.89 -16.88 3.40
CA GLN A 210 -8.58 -16.58 2.00
C GLN A 210 -7.06 -16.63 1.78
N ALA A 211 -6.62 -17.48 0.86
CA ALA A 211 -5.22 -17.64 0.51
C ALA A 211 -4.81 -16.72 -0.65
N PHE A 212 -3.59 -16.19 -0.58
CA PHE A 212 -2.99 -15.37 -1.61
C PHE A 212 -1.60 -15.88 -1.94
N ALA A 213 -1.26 -15.92 -3.23
CA ALA A 213 0.08 -16.21 -3.72
C ALA A 213 0.65 -14.98 -4.43
N GLY A 214 1.91 -14.67 -4.18
CA GLY A 214 2.62 -13.55 -4.79
C GLY A 214 4.13 -13.75 -4.76
N GLU A 215 4.84 -12.74 -5.23
CA GLU A 215 6.29 -12.66 -5.15
C GLU A 215 6.70 -11.63 -4.08
N ASP A 216 7.94 -11.68 -3.61
CA ASP A 216 8.45 -10.74 -2.60
C ASP A 216 8.26 -9.26 -3.02
N TRP A 217 8.32 -8.98 -4.32
CA TRP A 217 8.14 -7.62 -4.86
C TRP A 217 6.68 -7.24 -5.13
N GLY A 218 5.71 -8.16 -4.98
CA GLY A 218 4.28 -7.89 -5.21
C GLY A 218 3.59 -8.93 -6.07
N GLY A 219 2.59 -8.51 -6.85
CA GLY A 219 1.87 -9.41 -7.77
C GLY A 219 0.94 -10.41 -7.08
N TRP A 220 0.52 -10.12 -5.85
CA TRP A 220 -0.40 -10.97 -5.09
C TRP A 220 -1.68 -11.25 -5.86
N THR A 221 -2.13 -12.50 -5.83
CA THR A 221 -3.39 -12.96 -6.41
C THR A 221 -4.09 -13.92 -5.45
N PRO A 222 -5.44 -13.93 -5.39
CA PRO A 222 -6.16 -14.94 -4.61
C PRO A 222 -5.90 -16.33 -5.20
N CYS A 223 -5.62 -17.31 -4.36
CA CYS A 223 -5.58 -18.71 -4.79
C CYS A 223 -7.02 -19.15 -5.11
N GLU A 224 -7.21 -19.81 -6.26
CA GLU A 224 -8.50 -20.44 -6.57
C GLU A 224 -8.76 -21.58 -5.58
N SER A 225 -9.98 -21.62 -5.02
CA SER A 225 -10.44 -22.64 -4.07
C SER A 225 -10.76 -23.97 -4.73
#